data_AF-A0A842UB67-F1
#
_entry.id   AF-A0A842UB67-F1
#
_cell.length_a   1.000
_cell.length_b   1.000
_cell.length_c   1.000
_cell.angle_alpha   90.00
_cell.angle_beta   90.00
_cell.angle_gamma   90.00
#
_symmetry.space_group_name_H-M   'P 1'
#
loop_
_entity.id
_entity.type
_entity.pdbx_description
1 polymer ?
#
loop_
_entity_poly.entity_id
_entity_poly.type
_entity_poly.pdbx_seq_one_letter_code
_entity_poly.pdbx_strand_id
1 'polypeptide(L)'
;ALGYPIWIIALVMAIVEKRDKDVKYHAFQALFFNIAFFIIYTILWIVFWIFTVVTFGILGFLFLLLPVVGLIFLILAIIYAVKAYKGERFKIPFVHKFAYNIAYK
;
A
#
# COMPACT_ATOMS: atom_id res chain seq x y z
N ALA A 1 -0.81 -11.83 -6.06
CA ALA A 1 -2.02 -11.67 -5.21
C ALA A 1 -1.67 -11.39 -3.75
N LEU A 2 -1.02 -12.33 -3.04
CA LEU A 2 -0.77 -12.23 -1.58
C LEU A 2 0.10 -11.05 -1.14
N GLY A 3 0.95 -10.51 -2.04
CA GLY A 3 1.78 -9.35 -1.75
C GLY A 3 1.01 -8.04 -1.50
N TYR A 4 -0.24 -7.91 -1.95
CA TYR A 4 -1.02 -6.69 -1.73
C TYR A 4 -1.43 -6.51 -0.25
N PRO A 5 -2.01 -7.52 0.43
CA PRO A 5 -2.28 -7.43 1.86
C PRO A 5 -1.03 -7.68 2.73
N ILE A 6 -0.06 -8.48 2.26
CA ILE A 6 1.12 -8.86 3.04
C ILE A 6 2.37 -8.31 2.36
N TRP A 7 2.83 -7.15 2.82
CA TRP A 7 3.95 -6.42 2.22
C TRP A 7 5.25 -7.23 2.14
N ILE A 8 5.50 -8.12 3.10
CA ILE A 8 6.70 -8.99 3.13
C ILE A 8 6.75 -9.88 1.89
N ILE A 9 5.60 -10.43 1.48
CA ILE A 9 5.51 -11.28 0.28
C ILE A 9 5.79 -10.43 -0.97
N ALA A 10 5.28 -9.19 -1.02
CA ALA A 10 5.60 -8.29 -2.14
C ALA A 10 7.10 -7.99 -2.22
N LEU A 11 7.75 -7.75 -1.08
CA LEU A 11 9.20 -7.51 -1.03
C LEU A 11 9.99 -8.72 -1.52
N VAL A 12 9.69 -9.91 -1.00
CA VAL A 12 10.37 -11.16 -1.41
C VAL A 12 10.18 -11.40 -2.91
N MET A 13 8.95 -11.31 -3.41
CA MET A 13 8.67 -11.51 -4.84
C MET A 13 9.34 -10.47 -5.73
N ALA A 14 9.48 -9.23 -5.27
CA ALA A 14 10.14 -8.16 -6.03
C ALA A 14 11.66 -8.42 -6.20
N ILE A 15 12.28 -9.15 -5.27
CA ILE A 15 13.70 -9.50 -5.31
C ILE A 15 13.93 -10.82 -6.05
N VAL A 16 13.08 -11.82 -5.80
CA VAL A 16 13.24 -13.19 -6.31
C VAL A 16 12.84 -13.27 -7.78
N GLU A 17 11.76 -12.60 -8.19
CA GLU A 17 11.26 -12.72 -9.55
C GLU A 17 12.11 -11.90 -10.54
N LYS A 18 12.69 -12.59 -11.51
CA LYS A 18 13.58 -12.00 -12.53
C LYS A 18 13.18 -12.34 -13.96
N ARG A 19 12.35 -13.36 -14.16
CA ARG A 19 12.02 -13.89 -15.49
C ARG A 19 10.68 -13.36 -15.95
N ASP A 20 9.67 -13.51 -15.10
CA ASP A 20 8.31 -13.13 -15.42
C ASP A 20 8.10 -11.63 -15.13
N LYS A 21 8.02 -10.84 -16.20
CA LYS A 21 7.84 -9.38 -16.11
C LYS A 21 6.48 -9.00 -15.51
N ASP A 22 5.46 -9.84 -15.66
CA ASP A 22 4.13 -9.63 -15.07
C ASP A 22 4.15 -9.82 -13.57
N VAL A 23 4.71 -10.94 -13.11
CA VAL A 23 4.84 -11.24 -11.68
C VAL A 23 5.74 -10.20 -11.01
N LYS A 24 6.86 -9.83 -11.65
CA LYS A 24 7.75 -8.76 -11.19
C LYS A 24 7.03 -7.42 -11.10
N TYR A 25 6.23 -7.05 -12.11
CA TYR A 25 5.43 -5.82 -12.10
C TYR A 25 4.44 -5.80 -10.93
N HIS A 26 3.68 -6.87 -10.72
CA HIS A 26 2.74 -6.96 -9.61
C HIS A 26 3.43 -6.97 -8.24
N ALA A 27 4.63 -7.56 -8.13
CA ALA A 27 5.41 -7.55 -6.91
C ALA A 27 5.86 -6.12 -6.52
N PHE A 28 6.46 -5.38 -7.47
CA PHE A 28 6.83 -3.98 -7.24
C PHE A 28 5.61 -3.07 -7.03
N GLN A 29 4.52 -3.29 -7.77
CA GLN A 29 3.29 -2.51 -7.60
C GLN A 29 2.67 -2.73 -6.23
N ALA A 30 2.63 -3.96 -5.73
CA ALA A 30 2.17 -4.28 -4.38
C ALA A 30 3.10 -3.69 -3.30
N LEU A 31 4.42 -3.74 -3.50
CA LEU A 31 5.40 -3.19 -2.58
C LEU A 31 5.22 -1.67 -2.43
N PHE A 32 5.17 -0.95 -3.54
CA PHE A 32 4.96 0.50 -3.53
C PHE A 32 3.59 0.92 -3.02
N PHE A 33 2.54 0.12 -3.28
CA PHE A 33 1.22 0.36 -2.69
C PHE A 33 1.27 0.30 -1.16
N ASN A 34 1.95 -0.69 -0.60
CA ASN A 34 2.14 -0.81 0.85
C ASN A 34 3.00 0.33 1.42
N ILE A 35 4.08 0.72 0.74
CA ILE A 35 4.93 1.85 1.15
C ILE A 35 4.12 3.16 1.15
N ALA A 36 3.36 3.42 0.09
CA ALA A 36 2.52 4.62 -0.01
C ALA A 36 1.49 4.67 1.12
N PHE A 37 0.83 3.55 1.43
CA PHE A 37 -0.09 3.46 2.55
C PHE A 37 0.61 3.72 3.89
N PHE A 38 1.77 3.10 4.12
CA PHE A 38 2.54 3.32 5.35
C PHE A 38 2.91 4.79 5.56
N ILE A 39 3.32 5.49 4.51
CA ILE A 39 3.64 6.92 4.55
C ILE A 39 2.39 7.74 4.91
N ILE A 40 1.27 7.52 4.21
CA ILE A 40 0.01 8.25 4.46
C ILE A 40 -0.48 8.02 5.89
N TYR A 41 -0.48 6.77 6.35
CA TYR A 41 -0.91 6.40 7.68
C TYR A 41 -0.03 7.04 8.77
N THR A 42 1.29 7.02 8.57
CA THR A 42 2.24 7.65 9.49
C THR A 42 2.04 9.17 9.55
N ILE A 43 1.86 9.84 8.41
CA ILE A 43 1.61 11.29 8.38
C ILE A 43 0.31 11.63 9.13
N LEU A 44 -0.78 10.90 8.87
CA LEU A 44 -2.04 11.10 9.58
C LEU A 44 -1.90 10.88 11.09
N TRP A 45 -1.19 9.84 11.49
CA TRP A 45 -0.92 9.55 12.91
C TRP A 45 -0.15 10.70 13.58
N ILE A 46 0.90 11.22 12.95
CA ILE A 46 1.68 12.36 13.47
C ILE A 46 0.80 13.61 13.58
N VAL A 47 0.01 13.90 12.54
CA VAL A 47 -0.89 15.07 12.53
C VAL A 47 -1.91 14.99 13.65
N PHE A 48 -2.57 13.85 13.84
CA PHE A 48 -3.54 13.65 14.92
C PHE A 48 -2.89 13.72 16.30
N TRP A 49 -1.67 13.20 16.43
CA TRP A 49 -0.90 13.30 17.66
C TRP A 49 -0.61 14.76 18.02
N ILE A 50 -0.12 15.57 17.07
CA ILE A 50 0.13 17.01 17.27
C ILE A 50 -1.16 17.72 17.71
N PHE A 51 -2.28 17.52 17.01
CA PHE A 51 -3.55 18.15 17.37
C PHE A 51 -4.03 17.77 18.77
N THR A 52 -3.83 16.52 19.16
CA THR A 52 -4.21 16.03 20.50
C THR A 52 -3.37 16.71 21.58
N VAL A 53 -2.05 16.84 21.38
CA VAL A 53 -1.15 17.50 22.33
C VAL A 53 -1.48 19.00 22.45
N VAL A 54 -1.64 19.70 21.33
CA VAL A 54 -1.91 21.15 21.31
C VAL A 54 -3.25 21.50 21.95
N THR A 55 -4.24 20.62 21.84
CA THR A 55 -5.58 20.84 22.41
C THR A 55 -5.79 20.21 23.77
N PHE A 56 -4.71 19.80 24.45
CA PHE A 56 -4.75 19.12 25.76
C PHE A 56 -5.72 17.91 25.77
N GLY A 57 -5.81 17.18 24.66
CA GLY A 57 -6.59 15.96 24.53
C GLY A 57 -7.98 16.13 23.90
N ILE A 58 -8.48 17.35 23.71
CA ILE A 58 -9.85 17.59 23.18
C ILE A 58 -10.03 16.97 21.79
N LEU A 59 -9.02 17.06 20.91
CA LEU A 59 -9.04 16.48 19.57
C LEU A 59 -8.57 15.01 19.50
N GLY A 60 -8.44 14.33 20.64
CA GLY A 60 -8.01 12.93 20.69
C GLY A 60 -8.95 11.97 19.94
N PHE A 61 -10.23 12.33 19.76
CA PHE A 61 -11.19 11.52 19.01
C PHE A 61 -10.82 11.36 17.52
N LEU A 62 -9.93 12.20 16.95
CA LEU A 62 -9.46 12.06 15.57
C LEU A 62 -8.77 10.71 15.31
N PHE A 63 -8.20 10.09 16.34
CA PHE A 63 -7.61 8.76 16.25
C PHE A 63 -8.63 7.68 15.87
N LEU A 64 -9.93 7.90 16.10
CA LEU A 64 -11.00 6.99 15.65
C LEU A 64 -11.12 6.90 14.12
N LEU A 65 -10.53 7.85 13.38
CA LEU A 65 -10.48 7.82 11.91
C LEU A 65 -9.39 6.89 11.37
N LEU A 66 -8.34 6.59 12.15
CA LEU A 66 -7.27 5.69 11.72
C LEU A 66 -7.73 4.28 11.35
N PRO A 67 -8.60 3.58 12.12
CA PRO A 67 -9.10 2.27 11.71
C PRO A 67 -9.92 2.35 10.41
N VAL A 68 -10.61 3.45 10.13
CA VAL A 68 -11.32 3.66 8.86
C VAL A 68 -10.35 3.71 7.69
N VAL A 69 -9.23 4.43 7.85
CA VAL A 69 -8.14 4.47 6.86
C VAL A 69 -7.53 3.08 6.64
N GLY A 70 -7.32 2.32 7.72
CA GLY A 70 -6.88 0.93 7.66
C GLY A 70 -7.85 0.00 6.91
N LEU A 71 -9.16 0.18 7.13
CA LEU A 71 -10.19 -0.58 6.42
C LEU A 71 -10.22 -0.24 4.93
N ILE A 72 -10.12 1.03 4.56
CA ILE A 72 -10.04 1.45 3.14
C ILE A 72 -8.85 0.78 2.47
N PHE A 73 -7.69 0.78 3.13
CA PHE A 73 -6.52 0.07 2.63
C PHE A 73 -6.77 -1.43 2.47
N LEU A 74 -7.36 -2.10 3.46
CA LEU A 74 -7.63 -3.53 3.39
C LEU A 74 -8.57 -3.86 2.22
N ILE A 75 -9.62 -3.06 2.01
CA ILE A 75 -10.55 -3.23 0.89
C ILE A 75 -9.81 -3.08 -0.44
N LEU A 76 -8.99 -2.03 -0.60
CA LEU A 76 -8.20 -1.82 -1.81
C LEU A 76 -7.18 -2.95 -2.03
N ALA A 77 -6.49 -3.40 -0.97
CA ALA A 77 -5.53 -4.48 -1.01
C ALA A 77 -6.19 -5.79 -1.49
N ILE A 78 -7.40 -6.09 -1.01
CA ILE A 78 -8.18 -7.26 -1.45
C ILE A 78 -8.59 -7.12 -2.92
N ILE A 79 -9.13 -5.97 -3.33
CA ILE A 79 -9.51 -5.73 -4.74
C ILE A 79 -8.31 -5.93 -5.67
N TYR A 80 -7.15 -5.38 -5.30
CA TYR A 80 -5.92 -5.52 -6.08
C TYR A 80 -5.35 -6.94 -6.04
N ALA A 81 -5.45 -7.63 -4.91
CA ALA A 81 -5.08 -9.04 -4.80
C ALA A 81 -5.92 -9.92 -5.72
N VAL A 82 -7.24 -9.71 -5.77
CA VAL A 82 -8.17 -10.45 -6.63
C VAL A 82 -7.88 -10.19 -8.10
N LYS A 83 -7.69 -8.93 -8.50
CA LYS A 83 -7.33 -8.59 -9.90
C LYS A 83 -6.00 -9.23 -10.31
N ALA A 84 -4.99 -9.16 -9.44
CA ALA A 84 -3.70 -9.81 -9.69
C ALA A 84 -3.81 -11.34 -9.71
N TYR A 85 -4.72 -11.93 -8.94
CA TYR A 85 -4.98 -13.38 -8.97
C TYR A 85 -5.60 -13.82 -10.29
N LYS A 86 -6.46 -12.99 -10.89
CA LYS A 86 -7.04 -13.21 -12.22
C LYS A 86 -6.06 -12.99 -13.38
N GLY A 87 -4.81 -12.60 -13.10
CA GLY A 87 -3.83 -12.24 -14.13
C GLY A 87 -4.12 -10.91 -14.83
N GLU A 88 -5.02 -10.08 -14.27
CA GLU A 88 -5.34 -8.79 -14.86
C GLU A 88 -4.22 -7.79 -14.59
N ARG A 89 -3.71 -7.14 -15.65
CA ARG A 89 -2.86 -5.96 -15.50
C ARG A 89 -3.70 -4.73 -15.20
N PHE A 90 -3.57 -4.21 -13.99
CA PHE A 90 -4.19 -2.94 -13.59
C PHE A 90 -3.15 -1.92 -13.14
N LYS A 91 -3.54 -0.65 -13.22
CA LYS A 91 -2.70 0.49 -12.84
C LYS A 91 -3.23 1.10 -11.55
N ILE A 92 -2.42 1.10 -10.49
CA ILE A 92 -2.68 1.90 -9.30
C ILE A 92 -2.16 3.32 -9.57
N PRO A 93 -2.98 4.38 -9.42
CA PRO A 93 -2.54 5.76 -9.61
C PRO A 93 -1.25 6.06 -8.83
N PHE A 94 -0.37 6.85 -9.43
CA PHE A 94 0.97 7.23 -8.92
C PHE A 94 1.98 6.08 -8.81
N VAL A 95 1.57 4.90 -8.32
CA VAL A 95 2.46 3.76 -8.05
C VAL A 95 2.82 2.96 -9.32
N HIS A 96 1.88 2.82 -10.25
CA HIS A 96 2.06 1.94 -11.41
C HIS A 96 3.26 2.31 -12.29
N LYS A 97 3.61 3.59 -12.40
CA LYS A 97 4.73 4.06 -13.23
C LYS A 97 6.07 3.58 -12.70
N PHE A 98 6.26 3.64 -11.37
CA PHE A 98 7.48 3.16 -10.72
C PHE A 98 7.62 1.65 -10.87
N ALA A 99 6.52 0.90 -10.62
CA ALA A 99 6.51 -0.55 -10.79
C ALA A 99 6.83 -0.97 -12.23
N TYR A 100 6.24 -0.29 -13.22
CA TYR A 100 6.49 -0.57 -14.64
C TYR A 100 7.94 -0.32 -15.02
N ASN A 101 8.51 0.82 -14.65
CA ASN A 101 9.88 1.17 -14.99
C ASN A 101 10.91 0.19 -14.41
N ILE A 102 10.66 -0.39 -13.24
CA ILE A 102 11.58 -1.36 -12.62
C ILE A 102 11.38 -2.77 -13.20
N ALA A 103 10.14 -3.15 -13.48
CA ALA A 103 9.84 -4.48 -14.02
C ALA A 103 10.33 -4.66 -15.47
N TYR A 104 10.25 -3.59 -16.29
CA TYR A 104 10.53 -3.61 -17.73
C TYR A 104 11.88 -3.03 -18.13
N LYS A 105 12.69 -2.59 -17.16
CA LYS A 105 14.12 -2.33 -17.35
C LYS A 105 14.87 -3.66 -17.41
#